data_AF-A0A382IZF2-F1
#
_entry.id   AF-A0A382IZF2-F1
#
_cell.length_a   1.000
_cell.length_b   1.000
_cell.length_c   1.000
_cell.angle_alpha   90.00
_cell.angle_beta   90.00
_cell.angle_gamma   90.00
#
_symmetry.space_group_name_H-M   'P 1'
#
loop_
_entity.id
_entity.type
_entity.pdbx_description
1 polymer ?
#
loop_
_entity_poly.entity_id
_entity_poly.type
_entity_poly.pdbx_seq_one_letter_code
_entity_poly.pdbx_strand_id
1 'polypeptide(L)' 'MKFLRNLLDKVEPNFTDNGKYAKFYPLYEMADTFLFTPADKTENGPHIRDAVDLKRVMSFVVLAMLPALFFGIFNVG' A
#
# COMPACT_ATOMS: atom_id res chain seq x y z
N MET A 1 10.07 15.64 -3.07
CA MET A 1 8.67 15.71 -3.57
C MET A 1 7.71 16.05 -2.42
N LYS A 2 7.66 17.31 -1.95
CA LYS A 2 6.78 17.71 -0.83
C LYS A 2 5.32 17.90 -1.27
N PHE A 3 5.08 18.15 -2.55
CA PHE A 3 3.75 18.43 -3.08
C PHE A 3 2.79 17.24 -2.98
N LEU A 4 3.21 16.05 -3.43
CA LEU A 4 2.39 14.84 -3.39
C LEU A 4 2.09 14.40 -1.95
N ARG A 5 3.10 14.46 -1.06
CA ARG A 5 2.92 14.18 0.37
C ARG A 5 1.94 15.16 1.03
N ASN A 6 2.09 16.46 0.80
CA ASN A 6 1.18 17.46 1.34
C ASN A 6 -0.27 17.31 0.82
N LEU A 7 -0.48 16.76 -0.38
CA LEU A 7 -1.81 16.48 -0.91
C LEU A 7 -2.45 15.27 -0.24
N LEU A 8 -1.69 14.20 -0.03
CA LEU A 8 -2.13 13.02 0.73
C LEU A 8 -2.43 13.41 2.18
N ASP A 9 -1.51 14.06 2.89
CA ASP A 9 -1.70 14.49 4.28
C ASP A 9 -2.93 15.42 4.47
N LYS A 10 -3.35 16.16 3.43
CA LYS A 10 -4.56 17.02 3.46
C LYS A 10 -5.86 16.23 3.25
N VAL A 11 -5.77 15.08 2.60
CA VAL A 11 -6.90 14.20 2.28
C VAL A 11 -7.11 13.15 3.38
N GLU A 12 -6.04 12.73 4.06
CA GLU A 12 -6.01 11.81 5.20
C GLU A 12 -7.10 12.03 6.28
N PRO A 13 -7.40 13.27 6.74
CA PRO A 13 -8.40 13.49 7.79
C PRO A 13 -9.84 13.14 7.38
N ASN A 14 -10.10 12.99 6.07
CA ASN A 14 -11.40 12.56 5.56
C ASN A 14 -11.59 11.03 5.63
N PHE A 15 -10.51 10.30 5.91
CA PHE A 15 -10.45 8.85 5.97
C PHE A 15 -10.08 8.33 7.38
N THR A 16 -9.47 9.13 8.26
CA THR A 16 -9.17 8.78 9.67
C THR A 16 -10.26 9.23 10.65
N ASP A 17 -10.35 8.54 11.79
CA ASP A 17 -11.19 8.81 12.98
C ASP A 17 -12.72 8.84 12.80
N ASN A 18 -13.27 9.82 12.06
CA ASN A 18 -14.73 10.07 11.93
C ASN A 18 -15.11 10.68 10.56
N GLY A 19 -14.23 10.58 9.56
CA GLY A 19 -14.52 11.07 8.22
C GLY A 19 -15.63 10.29 7.50
N LYS A 20 -16.38 10.96 6.61
CA LYS A 20 -17.51 10.40 5.84
C LYS A 20 -17.13 9.13 5.04
N TYR A 21 -15.84 8.93 4.78
CA TYR A 21 -15.28 7.81 4.03
C TYR A 21 -14.37 6.90 4.86
N ALA A 22 -14.51 6.88 6.20
CA ALA A 22 -13.71 6.02 7.08
C ALA A 22 -13.74 4.52 6.69
N LYS A 23 -14.82 4.04 6.05
CA LYS A 23 -14.88 2.67 5.50
C LYS A 23 -13.88 2.40 4.36
N PHE A 24 -13.43 3.44 3.65
CA PHE A 24 -12.47 3.36 2.56
C PHE A 24 -11.04 3.71 3.01
N TYR A 25 -10.83 3.92 4.31
CA TYR A 25 -9.50 4.06 4.90
C TYR A 25 -8.48 3.00 4.42
N PRO A 26 -8.80 1.70 4.39
CA PRO A 26 -7.83 0.69 3.90
C PRO A 26 -7.42 0.92 2.44
N LEU A 27 -8.31 1.44 1.58
CA LEU A 27 -7.97 1.74 0.19
C LEU A 27 -7.02 2.94 0.09
N TYR A 28 -7.25 3.95 0.93
CA TYR A 28 -6.40 5.14 1.04
C TYR A 28 -5.01 4.77 1.60
N GLU A 29 -4.95 3.97 2.66
CA GLU A 29 -3.70 3.48 3.26
C GLU A 29 -2.89 2.62 2.27
N MET A 30 -3.56 1.75 1.50
CA MET A 30 -2.90 0.97 0.44
C MET A 30 -2.29 1.87 -0.64
N ALA A 31 -3.01 2.92 -1.06
CA ALA A 31 -2.51 3.85 -2.07
C ALA A 31 -1.33 4.68 -1.55
N ASP A 32 -1.41 5.18 -0.30
CA ASP A 32 -0.31 5.92 0.33
C ASP A 32 0.92 5.04 0.52
N THR A 33 0.74 3.82 1.03
CA THR A 33 1.87 2.89 1.27
C THR A 33 2.47 2.32 -0.02
N PHE A 34 1.71 2.31 -1.13
CA PHE A 34 2.25 1.94 -2.44
C PHE A 34 3.19 3.02 -2.98
N LEU A 35 2.80 4.30 -2.86
CA LEU A 35 3.56 5.44 -3.37
C LEU A 35 4.69 5.87 -2.43
N PHE A 36 4.52 5.68 -1.12
CA PHE A 36 5.44 6.14 -0.09
C PHE A 36 5.75 5.05 0.94
N THR A 37 6.95 5.11 1.51
CA THR A 37 7.32 4.25 2.64
C THR A 37 6.44 4.58 3.85
N PRO A 38 5.95 3.56 4.58
CA PRO A 38 5.16 3.77 5.78
C PRO A 38 5.96 4.57 6.83
N ALA A 39 5.27 5.48 7.54
CA ALA A 39 5.86 6.30 8.58
C ALA A 39 6.24 5.48 9.83
N ASP A 40 5.54 4.37 10.07
CA ASP A 40 5.83 3.45 11.15
C ASP A 40 7.18 2.76 10.94
N LYS A 41 8.12 3.08 11.82
CA LYS A 41 9.42 2.43 11.91
C LYS A 41 9.45 1.64 13.19
N THR A 42 9.97 0.42 13.14
CA THR A 42 10.25 -0.37 14.33
C THR A 42 11.19 0.39 15.26
N GLU A 43 10.72 0.76 16.46
CA GLU A 43 11.52 1.51 17.44
C GLU A 43 12.62 0.65 18.09
N ASN A 44 12.40 -0.66 18.22
CA ASN A 44 13.35 -1.62 18.76
C ASN A 44 13.71 -2.70 17.73
N GLY A 45 14.98 -3.08 17.71
CA GLY A 45 15.63 -3.70 16.55
C GLY A 45 15.21 -5.14 16.25
N PRO A 46 15.03 -5.51 14.97
CA PRO A 46 15.25 -6.87 14.52
C PRO A 46 16.72 -7.05 14.10
N HIS A 47 17.28 -8.19 14.49
CA HIS A 47 18.54 -8.69 13.95
C HIS A 47 18.31 -9.01 12.46
N ILE A 48 19.14 -8.41 11.59
CA ILE A 48 19.05 -8.35 10.12
C ILE A 48 17.95 -7.40 9.60
N ARG A 49 18.37 -6.22 9.12
CA ARG A 49 17.53 -5.29 8.37
C ARG A 49 17.62 -5.67 6.90
N ASP A 50 16.61 -6.35 6.39
CA ASP A 50 16.47 -6.47 4.94
C ASP A 50 16.16 -5.06 4.38
N ALA A 51 16.90 -4.66 3.34
CA ALA A 51 16.65 -3.39 2.66
C ALA A 51 15.41 -3.46 1.75
N VAL A 52 14.90 -4.67 1.55
CA VAL A 52 13.71 -4.95 0.75
C VAL A 52 12.47 -4.68 1.59
N ASP A 53 11.68 -3.69 1.17
CA ASP A 53 10.38 -3.39 1.77
C ASP A 53 9.40 -4.54 1.50
N LEU A 54 9.04 -5.27 2.55
CA LEU A 54 8.22 -6.48 2.46
C LEU A 54 6.86 -6.19 1.81
N LYS A 55 6.22 -5.07 2.18
CA LYS A 55 4.90 -4.68 1.69
C LYS A 55 4.94 -4.33 0.20
N ARG A 56 6.02 -3.70 -0.26
CA ARG A 56 6.27 -3.45 -1.68
C ARG A 56 6.46 -4.75 -2.46
N VAL A 57 7.25 -5.69 -1.95
CA VAL A 57 7.43 -6.99 -2.63
C VAL A 57 6.11 -7.75 -2.73
N MET A 58 5.29 -7.76 -1.69
CA MET A 58 3.97 -8.39 -1.75
C MET A 58 3.09 -7.78 -2.86
N SER A 59 3.16 -6.47 -3.06
CA SER A 59 2.41 -5.79 -4.14
C SER A 59 2.90 -6.20 -5.53
N PHE A 60 4.21 -6.38 -5.71
CA PHE A 60 4.78 -6.86 -6.97
C PHE A 60 4.39 -8.30 -7.28
N VAL A 61 4.31 -9.18 -6.27
CA VAL A 61 3.87 -10.57 -6.47
C VAL A 61 2.43 -10.60 -7.01
N VAL A 62 1.52 -9.80 -6.47
CA VAL A 62 0.14 -9.71 -6.96
C VAL A 62 0.10 -9.25 -8.42
N LEU A 63 0.86 -8.19 -8.77
CA LEU A 63 0.95 -7.71 -10.14
C LEU A 63 1.49 -8.78 -11.10
N ALA A 64 2.49 -9.56 -10.68
CA ALA A 64 3.06 -10.64 -11.47
C ALA A 64 2.09 -11.83 -11.64
N MET A 65 1.16 -12.03 -10.72
CA MET A 65 0.14 -13.08 -10.81
C MET A 65 -1.04 -12.72 -11.73
N LEU A 66 -1.29 -11.43 -12.00
CA LEU A 66 -2.42 -10.99 -12.84
C LEU A 66 -2.44 -11.62 -14.24
N PRO A 67 -1.33 -11.67 -15.00
CA PRO A 67 -1.33 -12.30 -16.33
C PRO A 67 -1.66 -13.79 -16.28
N ALA A 68 -1.13 -14.51 -15.28
CA ALA A 68 -1.41 -15.94 -15.09
C ALA A 68 -2.87 -16.18 -14.68
N LEU A 69 -3.43 -15.30 -13.84
CA LEU A 69 -4.83 -15.35 -13.46
C LEU A 69 -5.75 -15.12 -14.66
N PHE A 70 -5.50 -14.09 -15.47
CA PHE A 70 -6.30 -13.85 -16.67
C PHE A 70 -6.17 -14.99 -17.67
N PHE A 71 -4.95 -15.47 -17.94
CA PHE A 71 -4.74 -16.62 -18.81
C PHE A 71 -5.48 -17.87 -18.31
N GLY A 72 -5.47 -18.13 -17.00
CA GLY A 72 -6.24 -19.22 -16.39
C GLY A 72 -7.73 -19.06 -16.62
N ILE A 73 -8.30 -17.88 -16.36
CA ILE A 73 -9.73 -17.60 -16.58
C ILE A 73 -10.12 -17.81 -18.05
N PHE A 74 -9.27 -17.40 -19.00
CA PHE A 74 -9.56 -17.54 -20.44
C PHE A 74 -9.37 -18.96 -20.99
N ASN A 75 -8.56 -19.82 -20.36
CA ASN A 75 -8.31 -21.20 -20.84
C ASN A 75 -9.08 -22.28 -20.05
N VAL A 76 -9.67 -21.95 -18.90
CA VAL A 76 -10.44 -22.90 -18.08
C VAL A 76 -11.93 -22.95 -18.50
N GLY A 77 -12.32 -22.18 -19.53
CA GLY A 77 -13.62 -22.25 -20.19
C GLY A 77 -13.67 -23.29 -21.30
#